data_AF-A0A9P7HFJ9-F1
#
_entry.id   AF-A0A9P7HFJ9-F1
#
_cell.length_a   1.000
_cell.length_b   1.000
_cell.length_c   1.000
_cell.angle_alpha   90.00
_cell.angle_beta   90.00
_cell.angle_gamma   90.00
#
_symmetry.space_group_name_H-M   'P 1'
#
loop_
_entity.id
_entity.type
_entity.pdbx_description
1 polymer ?
#
loop_
_entity_poly.entity_id
_entity_poly.type
_entity_poly.pdbx_seq_one_letter_code
_entity_poly.pdbx_strand_id
1 'polypeptide(L)'
;MSRRSNSPVPLPSPPPSDDGSYGSDDSDGSVEPPYTPQELGALFLDFYQFLTTLHYDEASLKIPPLTGWPQITRESPKFANFKSDYTLEVLRHLPYFNKEPPAQFYPASELLDFIEISRETLEFYQAYDRDSEFWSTEDKVDEKYVVGFSGARANGSLFYLLVKDCEIIEDLVESSGAQSSIPVDELFENLKEQYRTLELVPGRGRETIHAKGVPEIERRITEEEVQAQTEEWGTNLDIQYVKQIYRDHGWPNSFRREEAFKVIDDWQHEIEGEPRRCMWWSE
;
A
#
# COMPACT_ATOMS: atom_id res chain seq x y z
N MET A 1 69.12 -32.66 -67.76
CA MET A 1 69.24 -33.45 -66.51
C MET A 1 68.27 -32.88 -65.48
N SER A 2 67.39 -33.75 -64.97
CA SER A 2 66.45 -33.60 -63.84
C SER A 2 65.62 -32.32 -63.69
N ARG A 3 64.36 -32.41 -64.14
CA ARG A 3 63.23 -31.70 -63.52
C ARG A 3 63.09 -32.21 -62.08
N ARG A 4 63.14 -31.32 -61.09
CA ARG A 4 62.56 -31.57 -59.76
C ARG A 4 61.19 -30.90 -59.74
N SER A 5 60.15 -31.72 -59.75
CA SER A 5 58.79 -31.33 -59.41
C SER A 5 58.75 -30.92 -57.94
N ASN A 6 58.37 -29.67 -57.66
CA ASN A 6 57.89 -29.27 -56.35
C ASN A 6 56.36 -29.35 -56.38
N SER A 7 55.82 -30.25 -55.56
CA SER A 7 54.39 -30.44 -55.35
C SER A 7 53.75 -29.20 -54.69
N PRO A 8 52.50 -28.86 -55.02
CA PRO A 8 51.77 -27.78 -54.38
C PRO A 8 51.32 -28.18 -52.96
N VAL A 9 51.48 -27.26 -52.01
CA VAL A 9 51.06 -27.39 -50.61
C VAL A 9 49.52 -27.35 -50.52
N PRO A 10 48.85 -28.24 -49.77
CA PRO A 10 47.39 -28.23 -49.65
C PRO A 10 46.90 -27.10 -48.73
N LEU A 11 45.80 -26.45 -49.12
CA LEU A 11 45.05 -25.50 -48.28
C LEU A 11 44.45 -26.23 -47.05
N PRO A 12 44.45 -25.60 -45.86
CA PRO A 12 43.88 -26.22 -44.67
C PRO A 12 42.36 -26.32 -44.77
N SER A 13 41.83 -27.48 -44.38
CA SER A 13 40.39 -27.76 -44.27
C SER A 13 39.75 -26.89 -43.18
N PRO A 14 38.46 -26.49 -43.32
CA PRO A 14 37.75 -25.78 -42.27
C PRO A 14 37.58 -26.68 -41.04
N PRO A 15 37.53 -26.09 -39.82
CA PRO A 15 37.37 -26.85 -38.59
C PRO A 15 36.01 -27.58 -38.57
N PRO A 16 35.92 -28.72 -37.87
CA PRO A 16 34.66 -29.44 -37.72
C PRO A 16 33.64 -28.57 -36.98
N SER A 17 32.40 -28.60 -37.48
CA SER A 17 31.24 -28.02 -36.80
C SER A 17 31.09 -28.66 -35.44
N ASP A 18 31.48 -27.93 -34.40
CA ASP A 18 31.25 -28.31 -33.02
C ASP A 18 29.75 -28.15 -32.75
N ASP A 19 29.06 -29.28 -32.71
CA ASP A 19 27.70 -29.41 -32.19
C ASP A 19 27.77 -29.14 -30.69
N GLY A 20 27.91 -27.85 -30.37
CA GLY A 20 27.74 -27.33 -29.03
C GLY A 20 26.28 -27.57 -28.67
N SER A 21 26.04 -28.68 -27.98
CA SER A 21 24.92 -28.81 -27.07
C SER A 21 24.99 -27.62 -26.12
N TYR A 22 24.29 -26.55 -26.49
CA TYR A 22 23.93 -25.50 -25.57
C TYR A 22 23.09 -26.21 -24.52
N GLY A 23 23.73 -26.59 -23.41
CA GLY A 23 22.99 -26.74 -22.18
C GLY A 23 22.30 -25.41 -21.99
N SER A 24 21.00 -25.37 -22.26
CA SER A 24 20.11 -24.38 -21.69
C SER A 24 20.26 -24.56 -20.19
N ASP A 25 21.21 -23.83 -19.64
CA ASP A 25 21.18 -23.46 -18.24
C ASP A 25 20.01 -22.49 -18.15
N ASP A 26 18.80 -23.05 -18.20
CA ASP A 26 17.58 -22.44 -17.69
C ASP A 26 17.76 -22.39 -16.17
N SER A 27 18.75 -21.63 -15.72
CA SER A 27 18.78 -21.08 -14.38
C SER A 27 17.62 -20.09 -14.40
N ASP A 28 16.42 -20.60 -14.09
CA ASP A 28 15.27 -19.83 -13.65
C ASP A 28 15.82 -18.76 -12.71
N GLY A 29 15.98 -17.56 -13.25
CA GLY A 29 16.67 -16.42 -12.63
C GLY A 29 15.80 -15.82 -11.54
N SER A 30 15.25 -16.68 -10.68
CA SER A 30 14.56 -16.31 -9.47
C SER A 30 15.58 -15.69 -8.53
N VAL A 31 15.75 -14.38 -8.66
CA VAL A 31 16.30 -13.57 -7.59
C VAL A 31 15.45 -13.87 -6.35
N GLU A 32 16.11 -14.27 -5.25
CA GLU A 32 15.41 -14.50 -4.00
C GLU A 32 14.70 -13.21 -3.58
N PRO A 33 13.44 -13.29 -3.10
CA PRO A 33 12.70 -12.12 -2.63
C PRO A 33 13.50 -11.32 -1.60
N PRO A 34 13.45 -9.97 -1.62
CA PRO A 34 14.20 -9.14 -0.67
C PRO A 34 13.89 -9.43 0.80
N TYR A 35 12.67 -9.90 1.09
CA TYR A 35 12.21 -10.26 2.43
C TYR A 35 11.59 -11.65 2.42
N THR A 36 11.84 -12.41 3.49
CA THR A 36 11.06 -13.61 3.78
C THR A 36 9.60 -13.25 4.12
N PRO A 37 8.65 -14.20 4.02
CA PRO A 37 7.27 -13.98 4.45
C PRO A 37 7.13 -13.40 5.86
N GLN A 38 7.98 -13.83 6.80
CA GLN A 38 7.98 -13.34 8.17
C GLN A 38 8.53 -11.92 8.31
N GLU A 39 9.62 -11.59 7.59
CA GLU A 39 10.18 -10.24 7.58
C GLU A 39 9.21 -9.25 6.93
N LEU A 40 8.57 -9.65 5.83
CA LEU A 40 7.54 -8.86 5.17
C LEU A 40 6.34 -8.65 6.10
N GLY A 41 5.89 -9.70 6.79
CA GLY A 41 4.86 -9.60 7.84
C GLY A 41 5.25 -8.64 8.96
N ALA A 42 6.53 -8.59 9.35
CA ALA A 42 7.02 -7.67 10.36
C ALA A 42 6.99 -6.20 9.89
N LEU A 43 7.29 -5.92 8.63
CA LEU A 43 7.16 -4.56 8.05
C LEU A 43 5.71 -4.06 8.10
N PHE A 44 4.75 -4.91 7.72
CA PHE A 44 3.33 -4.59 7.83
C PHE A 44 2.90 -4.39 9.29
N LEU A 45 3.37 -5.24 10.20
CA LEU A 45 3.05 -5.13 11.62
C LEU A 45 3.55 -3.83 12.22
N ASP A 46 4.78 -3.44 11.91
CA ASP A 46 5.36 -2.18 12.38
C ASP A 46 4.56 -0.96 11.88
N PHE A 47 4.15 -0.96 10.61
CA PHE A 47 3.28 0.09 10.07
C PHE A 47 1.88 0.08 10.72
N TYR A 48 1.26 -1.09 10.91
CA TYR A 48 -0.07 -1.17 11.51
C TYR A 48 -0.04 -0.78 12.98
N GLN A 49 1.00 -1.16 13.73
CA GLN A 49 1.22 -0.69 15.10
C GLN A 49 1.38 0.83 15.13
N PHE A 50 2.10 1.42 14.19
CA PHE A 50 2.15 2.88 14.06
C PHE A 50 0.75 3.48 13.89
N LEU A 51 -0.11 2.94 13.01
CA LEU A 51 -1.49 3.42 12.84
C LEU A 51 -2.33 3.32 14.13
N THR A 52 -2.08 2.31 14.99
CA THR A 52 -2.76 2.22 16.30
C THR A 52 -2.40 3.35 17.24
N THR A 53 -1.25 4.00 17.05
CA THR A 53 -0.88 5.19 17.85
C THR A 53 -1.65 6.45 17.41
N LEU A 54 -2.27 6.41 16.23
CA LEU A 54 -2.91 7.56 15.60
C LEU A 54 -4.43 7.51 15.76
N HIS A 55 -5.09 6.58 15.08
CA HIS A 55 -6.55 6.55 14.94
C HIS A 55 -7.15 5.15 14.79
N TYR A 56 -6.33 4.12 14.58
CA TYR A 56 -6.79 2.72 14.64
C TYR A 56 -6.86 2.25 16.11
N ASP A 57 -7.78 1.35 16.41
CA ASP A 57 -7.80 0.70 17.72
C ASP A 57 -6.74 -0.40 17.78
N GLU A 58 -6.01 -0.47 18.88
CA GLU A 58 -5.05 -1.54 19.13
C GLU A 58 -5.78 -2.88 19.34
N ALA A 59 -7.00 -2.86 19.89
CA ALA A 59 -7.78 -4.07 20.13
C ALA A 59 -8.24 -4.78 18.84
N SER A 60 -8.37 -4.03 17.73
CA SER A 60 -8.73 -4.59 16.43
C SER A 60 -7.55 -5.22 15.69
N LEU A 61 -6.31 -4.83 16.01
CA LEU A 61 -5.12 -5.40 15.38
C LEU A 61 -4.93 -6.88 15.74
N LYS A 62 -4.92 -7.74 14.73
CA LYS A 62 -4.68 -9.18 14.84
C LYS A 62 -3.28 -9.51 14.32
N ILE A 63 -2.46 -10.02 15.23
CA ILE A 63 -1.06 -10.38 14.98
C ILE A 63 -0.98 -11.88 14.67
N PRO A 64 -0.30 -12.27 13.57
CA PRO A 64 -0.17 -13.68 13.19
C PRO A 64 0.62 -14.48 14.24
N PRO A 65 0.27 -15.77 14.45
CA PRO A 65 1.14 -16.71 15.15
C PRO A 65 2.48 -16.85 14.42
N LEU A 66 3.53 -17.33 15.12
CA LEU A 66 4.84 -17.56 14.51
C LEU A 66 4.80 -18.53 13.30
N THR A 67 3.87 -19.48 13.32
CA THR A 67 3.64 -20.44 12.22
C THR A 67 2.67 -19.91 11.15
N GLY A 68 2.24 -18.64 11.28
CA GLY A 68 1.22 -18.01 10.47
C GLY A 68 -0.21 -18.46 10.76
N TRP A 69 -1.18 -17.82 10.11
CA TRP A 69 -2.61 -18.06 10.26
C TRP A 69 -3.02 -19.48 9.79
N PRO A 70 -3.50 -20.37 10.67
CA PRO A 70 -3.83 -21.74 10.30
C PRO A 70 -5.02 -21.85 9.32
N GLN A 71 -5.92 -20.86 9.31
CA GLN A 71 -7.09 -20.83 8.45
C GLN A 71 -6.79 -20.40 7.00
N ILE A 72 -5.61 -19.83 6.73
CA ILE A 72 -5.17 -19.50 5.37
C ILE A 72 -4.50 -20.75 4.81
N THR A 73 -5.26 -21.47 3.99
CA THR A 73 -4.84 -22.71 3.35
C THR A 73 -5.22 -22.72 1.88
N ARG A 74 -4.57 -23.60 1.11
CA ARG A 74 -4.81 -23.77 -0.32
C ARG A 74 -6.22 -24.26 -0.64
N GLU A 75 -6.83 -24.99 0.28
CA GLU A 75 -8.19 -25.55 0.15
C GLU A 75 -9.27 -24.50 0.40
N SER A 76 -8.92 -23.33 0.94
CA SER A 76 -9.87 -22.23 1.14
C SER A 76 -10.41 -21.75 -0.22
N PRO A 77 -11.73 -21.76 -0.45
CA PRO A 77 -12.32 -21.27 -1.69
C PRO A 77 -11.96 -19.81 -2.02
N LYS A 78 -11.54 -19.01 -1.03
CA LYS A 78 -11.10 -17.61 -1.22
C LYS A 78 -9.77 -17.51 -1.98
N PHE A 79 -8.90 -18.50 -1.83
CA PHE A 79 -7.54 -18.47 -2.36
C PHE A 79 -7.24 -19.61 -3.34
N ALA A 80 -8.07 -20.65 -3.31
CA ALA A 80 -7.93 -21.84 -4.14
C ALA A 80 -7.90 -21.48 -5.63
N ASN A 81 -6.86 -21.95 -6.34
CA ASN A 81 -6.66 -21.83 -7.79
C ASN A 81 -6.29 -20.45 -8.35
N PHE A 82 -6.11 -19.42 -7.51
CA PHE A 82 -5.81 -18.06 -7.98
C PHE A 82 -4.49 -17.49 -7.43
N LYS A 83 -4.05 -17.92 -6.25
CA LYS A 83 -2.78 -17.45 -5.65
C LYS A 83 -1.77 -18.61 -5.55
N SER A 84 -0.49 -18.27 -5.63
CA SER A 84 0.60 -19.25 -5.49
C SER A 84 0.76 -19.74 -4.04
N ASP A 85 1.46 -20.86 -3.83
CA ASP A 85 1.81 -21.32 -2.48
C ASP A 85 2.66 -20.29 -1.73
N TYR A 86 3.56 -19.61 -2.43
CA TYR A 86 4.40 -18.57 -1.83
C TYR A 86 3.56 -17.37 -1.37
N THR A 87 2.60 -16.93 -2.18
CA THR A 87 1.65 -15.87 -1.84
C THR A 87 0.79 -16.24 -0.63
N LEU A 88 0.34 -17.50 -0.56
CA LEU A 88 -0.38 -18.01 0.60
C LEU A 88 0.48 -17.98 1.86
N GLU A 89 1.76 -18.34 1.75
CA GLU A 89 2.69 -18.25 2.87
C GLU A 89 2.90 -16.81 3.34
N VAL A 90 3.03 -15.84 2.42
CA VAL A 90 3.07 -14.41 2.78
C VAL A 90 1.79 -13.98 3.51
N LEU A 91 0.61 -14.29 2.97
CA LEU A 91 -0.68 -13.96 3.60
C LEU A 91 -0.80 -14.52 5.02
N ARG A 92 -0.23 -15.71 5.29
CA ARG A 92 -0.23 -16.32 6.63
C ARG A 92 0.51 -15.48 7.67
N HIS A 93 1.44 -14.63 7.27
CA HIS A 93 2.24 -13.78 8.15
C HIS A 93 1.86 -12.31 8.10
N LEU A 94 0.83 -11.92 7.34
CA LEU A 94 0.35 -10.54 7.38
C LEU A 94 -0.57 -10.32 8.60
N PRO A 95 -0.41 -9.20 9.33
CA PRO A 95 -1.40 -8.75 10.28
C PRO A 95 -2.64 -8.20 9.57
N TYR A 96 -3.74 -8.06 10.29
CA TYR A 96 -4.95 -7.39 9.80
C TYR A 96 -5.71 -6.73 10.95
N PHE A 97 -6.58 -5.79 10.64
CA PHE A 97 -7.57 -5.26 11.59
C PHE A 97 -8.90 -5.99 11.38
N ASN A 98 -9.54 -6.43 12.46
CA ASN A 98 -10.92 -6.91 12.36
C ASN A 98 -11.87 -5.73 12.09
N LYS A 99 -13.08 -6.00 11.58
CA LYS A 99 -14.07 -4.97 11.23
C LYS A 99 -14.53 -4.15 12.44
N GLU A 100 -13.83 -3.06 12.70
CA GLU A 100 -14.24 -1.93 13.53
C GLU A 100 -14.77 -0.79 12.64
N PRO A 101 -15.34 0.31 13.17
CA PRO A 101 -15.82 1.41 12.33
C PRO A 101 -14.75 1.84 11.32
N PRO A 102 -15.17 2.24 10.11
CA PRO A 102 -14.24 2.42 9.00
C PRO A 102 -13.15 3.43 9.34
N ALA A 103 -11.92 2.93 9.38
CA ALA A 103 -10.72 3.72 9.49
C ALA A 103 -9.99 3.65 8.15
N GLN A 104 -9.45 4.79 7.73
CA GLN A 104 -8.70 4.92 6.49
C GLN A 104 -7.23 5.10 6.83
N PHE A 105 -6.32 4.36 6.21
CA PHE A 105 -4.88 4.58 6.39
C PHE A 105 -4.31 5.57 5.37
N TYR A 106 -5.07 5.84 4.31
CA TYR A 106 -4.78 6.76 3.23
C TYR A 106 -6.13 7.32 2.71
N PRO A 107 -6.21 8.51 2.09
CA PRO A 107 -7.47 9.10 1.66
C PRO A 107 -8.37 8.12 0.92
N ALA A 108 -9.62 8.00 1.38
CA ALA A 108 -10.63 7.09 0.85
C ALA A 108 -10.18 5.61 0.69
N SER A 109 -9.13 5.20 1.42
CA SER A 109 -8.50 3.88 1.31
C SER A 109 -8.45 3.18 2.67
N GLU A 110 -9.03 1.98 2.74
CA GLU A 110 -9.21 1.19 3.96
C GLU A 110 -8.37 -0.08 3.93
N LEU A 111 -7.90 -0.55 5.08
CA LEU A 111 -7.19 -1.84 5.16
C LEU A 111 -8.19 -3.01 5.06
N LEU A 112 -7.86 -4.02 4.27
CA LEU A 112 -8.73 -5.20 4.11
C LEU A 112 -8.53 -6.20 5.24
N ASP A 113 -9.66 -6.62 5.84
CA ASP A 113 -9.73 -7.88 6.58
C ASP A 113 -9.83 -9.05 5.59
N PHE A 114 -8.70 -9.61 5.17
CA PHE A 114 -8.67 -10.73 4.23
C PHE A 114 -9.21 -12.04 4.82
N ILE A 115 -9.41 -12.13 6.14
CA ILE A 115 -10.05 -13.30 6.78
C ILE A 115 -11.56 -13.21 6.64
N GLU A 116 -12.16 -12.06 6.92
CA GLU A 116 -13.61 -11.83 6.84
C GLU A 116 -14.07 -11.14 5.56
N ILE A 117 -13.19 -10.95 4.57
CA ILE A 117 -13.55 -10.38 3.28
C ILE A 117 -14.72 -11.16 2.68
N SER A 118 -15.75 -10.42 2.26
CA SER A 118 -16.95 -10.99 1.68
C SER A 118 -16.61 -11.63 0.34
N ARG A 119 -17.38 -12.66 -0.05
CA ARG A 119 -17.18 -13.30 -1.34
C ARG A 119 -17.42 -12.32 -2.51
N GLU A 120 -18.39 -11.44 -2.38
CA GLU A 120 -18.72 -10.43 -3.39
C GLU A 120 -17.58 -9.41 -3.56
N THR A 121 -17.05 -8.88 -2.46
CA THR A 121 -15.90 -7.98 -2.46
C THR A 121 -14.68 -8.64 -3.10
N LEU A 122 -14.44 -9.91 -2.75
CA LEU A 122 -13.34 -10.69 -3.32
C LEU A 122 -13.54 -10.89 -4.84
N GLU A 123 -14.75 -11.25 -5.28
CA GLU A 123 -15.07 -11.44 -6.70
C GLU A 123 -14.95 -10.13 -7.50
N PHE A 124 -15.32 -8.99 -6.90
CA PHE A 124 -15.13 -7.67 -7.49
C PHE A 124 -13.65 -7.37 -7.74
N TYR A 125 -12.80 -7.49 -6.72
CA TYR A 125 -11.37 -7.26 -6.87
C TYR A 125 -10.72 -8.28 -7.81
N GLN A 126 -11.13 -9.54 -7.78
CA GLN A 126 -10.64 -10.54 -8.73
C GLN A 126 -10.98 -10.22 -10.19
N ALA A 127 -12.17 -9.67 -10.44
CA ALA A 127 -12.56 -9.24 -11.78
C ALA A 127 -11.73 -8.04 -12.24
N TYR A 128 -11.48 -7.09 -11.33
CA TYR A 128 -10.63 -5.92 -11.57
C TYR A 128 -9.18 -6.34 -11.86
N ASP A 129 -8.58 -7.17 -10.99
CA ASP A 129 -7.20 -7.65 -11.09
C ASP A 129 -6.91 -8.36 -12.43
N ARG A 130 -7.88 -9.11 -12.96
CA ARG A 130 -7.71 -9.89 -14.21
C ARG A 130 -7.48 -9.01 -15.43
N ASP A 131 -8.09 -7.83 -15.44
CA ASP A 131 -7.99 -6.88 -16.54
C ASP A 131 -6.83 -5.88 -16.34
N SER A 132 -6.11 -5.99 -15.23
CA SER A 132 -4.97 -5.14 -14.85
C SER A 132 -3.63 -5.78 -15.17
N GLU A 133 -2.63 -4.94 -15.43
CA GLU A 133 -1.24 -5.36 -15.54
C GLU A 133 -0.44 -4.84 -14.35
N PHE A 134 0.24 -5.76 -13.66
CA PHE A 134 1.09 -5.42 -12.53
C PHE A 134 2.56 -5.47 -12.96
N TRP A 135 3.27 -4.38 -12.72
CA TRP A 135 4.67 -4.22 -13.10
C TRP A 135 5.48 -3.87 -11.86
N SER A 136 6.49 -4.68 -11.55
CA SER A 136 7.53 -4.34 -10.59
C SER A 136 8.56 -3.40 -11.23
N THR A 137 9.57 -2.98 -10.48
CA THR A 137 10.71 -2.23 -11.03
C THR A 137 11.54 -3.06 -12.02
N GLU A 138 11.49 -4.39 -11.92
CA GLU A 138 12.25 -5.32 -12.75
C GLU A 138 11.42 -5.80 -13.97
N ASP A 139 10.26 -6.42 -13.71
CA ASP A 139 9.48 -7.13 -14.73
C ASP A 139 7.97 -7.16 -14.43
N LYS A 140 7.18 -7.61 -15.42
CA LYS A 140 5.75 -7.90 -15.28
C LYS A 140 5.52 -9.04 -14.27
N VAL A 141 4.62 -8.80 -13.31
CA VAL A 141 4.28 -9.76 -12.25
C VAL A 141 3.00 -10.53 -12.61
N ASP A 142 3.05 -11.85 -12.46
CA ASP A 142 1.88 -12.73 -12.61
C ASP A 142 0.89 -12.51 -11.44
N GLU A 143 -0.40 -12.38 -11.75
CA GLU A 143 -1.51 -12.10 -10.80
C GLU A 143 -1.54 -13.02 -9.57
N LYS A 144 -1.00 -14.25 -9.69
CA LYS A 144 -0.94 -15.19 -8.57
C LYS A 144 0.03 -14.77 -7.47
N TYR A 145 0.94 -13.83 -7.76
CA TYR A 145 1.91 -13.21 -6.85
C TYR A 145 1.51 -11.79 -6.42
N VAL A 146 0.29 -11.35 -6.73
CA VAL A 146 -0.21 -10.03 -6.36
C VAL A 146 -1.24 -10.16 -5.24
N VAL A 147 -1.23 -9.27 -4.26
CA VAL A 147 -2.19 -9.25 -3.15
C VAL A 147 -2.68 -7.82 -2.92
N GLY A 148 -3.96 -7.56 -3.18
CA GLY A 148 -4.60 -6.33 -2.70
C GLY A 148 -4.72 -6.36 -1.18
N PHE A 149 -4.22 -5.32 -0.50
CA PHE A 149 -4.34 -5.18 0.96
C PHE A 149 -5.16 -3.95 1.38
N SER A 150 -5.56 -3.11 0.43
CA SER A 150 -6.54 -2.06 0.66
C SER A 150 -7.82 -2.23 -0.16
N GLY A 151 -8.91 -1.72 0.38
CA GLY A 151 -10.10 -1.38 -0.38
C GLY A 151 -10.16 0.14 -0.59
N ALA A 152 -10.86 0.57 -1.64
CA ALA A 152 -11.06 1.97 -1.96
C ALA A 152 -12.56 2.31 -1.93
N ARG A 153 -12.88 3.50 -1.43
CA ARG A 153 -14.19 4.14 -1.56
C ARG A 153 -14.11 5.20 -2.64
N ALA A 154 -15.14 5.34 -3.47
CA ALA A 154 -15.25 6.39 -4.49
C ALA A 154 -13.92 6.68 -5.24
N ASN A 155 -13.22 7.75 -4.85
CA ASN A 155 -11.97 8.27 -5.43
C ASN A 155 -10.68 7.81 -4.71
N GLY A 156 -10.75 6.77 -3.86
CA GLY A 156 -9.61 6.24 -3.14
C GLY A 156 -8.63 5.43 -3.97
N SER A 157 -7.54 5.00 -3.34
CA SER A 157 -6.47 4.21 -3.96
C SER A 157 -6.54 2.75 -3.53
N LEU A 158 -6.35 1.86 -4.49
CA LEU A 158 -6.11 0.44 -4.25
C LEU A 158 -4.60 0.21 -4.11
N PHE A 159 -4.19 -0.52 -3.09
CA PHE A 159 -2.80 -0.84 -2.83
C PHE A 159 -2.59 -2.35 -2.98
N TYR A 160 -1.66 -2.70 -3.86
CA TYR A 160 -1.32 -4.07 -4.20
C TYR A 160 0.12 -4.38 -3.81
N LEU A 161 0.31 -5.45 -3.03
CA LEU A 161 1.61 -6.02 -2.71
C LEU A 161 2.03 -7.01 -3.82
N LEU A 162 3.19 -6.76 -4.42
CA LEU A 162 3.89 -7.68 -5.31
C LEU A 162 4.80 -8.57 -4.46
N VAL A 163 4.36 -9.79 -4.16
CA VAL A 163 4.98 -10.57 -3.07
C VAL A 163 6.40 -11.06 -3.38
N LYS A 164 6.76 -11.20 -4.66
CA LYS A 164 8.10 -11.65 -5.06
C LYS A 164 9.12 -10.53 -4.91
N ASP A 165 8.75 -9.35 -5.39
CA ASP A 165 9.63 -8.19 -5.47
C ASP A 165 9.62 -7.39 -4.15
N CYS A 166 8.66 -7.67 -3.28
CA CYS A 166 8.42 -6.94 -2.03
C CYS A 166 8.21 -5.44 -2.27
N GLU A 167 7.41 -5.14 -3.30
CA GLU A 167 7.04 -3.79 -3.70
C GLU A 167 5.53 -3.61 -3.61
N ILE A 168 5.08 -2.37 -3.50
CA ILE A 168 3.67 -1.99 -3.49
C ILE A 168 3.37 -1.07 -4.65
N ILE A 169 2.26 -1.32 -5.33
CA ILE A 169 1.66 -0.44 -6.33
C ILE A 169 0.48 0.28 -5.69
N GLU A 170 0.42 1.60 -5.87
CA GLU A 170 -0.79 2.40 -5.65
C GLU A 170 -1.52 2.56 -7.00
N ASP A 171 -2.73 1.99 -7.10
CA ASP A 171 -3.60 2.10 -8.27
C ASP A 171 -4.78 3.01 -7.94
N LEU A 172 -4.80 4.19 -8.57
CA LEU A 172 -5.89 5.15 -8.41
C LEU A 172 -7.07 4.67 -9.26
N VAL A 173 -8.19 4.37 -8.61
CA VAL A 173 -9.42 3.85 -9.25
C VAL A 173 -9.88 4.71 -10.44
N GLU A 174 -9.56 6.02 -10.44
CA GLU A 174 -9.97 6.98 -11.48
C GLU A 174 -8.88 7.35 -12.50
N SER A 175 -7.62 6.91 -12.36
CA SER A 175 -6.54 7.29 -13.28
C SER A 175 -6.03 6.09 -14.06
N SER A 176 -6.20 6.09 -15.39
CA SER A 176 -5.68 5.04 -16.26
C SER A 176 -4.16 5.18 -16.43
N GLY A 177 -3.40 4.65 -15.48
CA GLY A 177 -1.96 4.48 -15.55
C GLY A 177 -1.43 3.88 -14.27
N ALA A 178 -0.94 2.63 -14.32
CA ALA A 178 -0.28 1.99 -13.19
C ALA A 178 0.86 2.89 -12.69
N GLN A 179 0.81 3.31 -11.43
CA GLN A 179 1.93 4.00 -10.82
C GLN A 179 3.12 3.03 -10.72
N SER A 180 4.33 3.59 -10.71
CA SER A 180 5.53 2.81 -10.43
C SER A 180 5.40 2.12 -9.08
N SER A 181 5.78 0.85 -9.02
CA SER A 181 5.92 0.15 -7.74
C SER A 181 7.05 0.75 -6.90
N ILE A 182 6.92 0.64 -5.57
CA ILE A 182 7.91 1.15 -4.60
C ILE A 182 8.15 0.05 -3.57
N PRO A 183 9.39 -0.17 -3.08
CA PRO A 183 9.66 -1.11 -1.99
C PRO A 183 8.75 -0.89 -0.76
N VAL A 184 8.33 -1.99 -0.14
CA VAL A 184 7.34 -1.97 0.97
C VAL A 184 7.79 -1.09 2.13
N ASP A 185 9.06 -1.21 2.52
CA ASP A 185 9.67 -0.44 3.60
C ASP A 185 9.74 1.05 3.26
N GLU A 186 10.11 1.39 2.03
CA GLU A 186 10.13 2.78 1.55
C GLU A 186 8.73 3.41 1.56
N LEU A 187 7.71 2.69 1.07
CA LEU A 187 6.32 3.19 1.12
C LEU A 187 5.86 3.42 2.56
N PHE A 188 6.07 2.45 3.46
CA PHE A 188 5.61 2.58 4.85
C PHE A 188 6.35 3.67 5.61
N GLU A 189 7.65 3.86 5.40
CA GLU A 189 8.36 5.00 6.00
C GLU A 189 7.91 6.35 5.41
N ASN A 190 7.63 6.41 4.11
CA ASN A 190 7.06 7.61 3.49
C ASN A 190 5.68 7.94 4.10
N LEU A 191 4.78 6.96 4.19
CA LEU A 191 3.46 7.16 4.81
C LEU A 191 3.57 7.61 6.28
N LYS A 192 4.45 6.97 7.07
CA LYS A 192 4.73 7.41 8.45
C LYS A 192 5.21 8.85 8.50
N GLU A 193 6.08 9.26 7.59
CA GLU A 193 6.59 10.63 7.54
C GLU A 193 5.51 11.64 7.12
N GLN A 194 4.65 11.28 6.16
CA GLN A 194 3.49 12.09 5.78
C GLN A 194 2.53 12.28 6.97
N TYR A 195 2.33 11.25 7.79
CA TYR A 195 1.62 11.41 9.05
C TYR A 195 2.37 12.33 10.02
N ARG A 196 3.65 12.10 10.31
CA ARG A 196 4.44 12.92 11.24
C ARG A 196 4.43 14.41 10.87
N THR A 197 4.42 14.72 9.57
CA THR A 197 4.37 16.09 9.03
C THR A 197 2.96 16.65 8.91
N LEU A 198 1.92 15.84 9.13
CA LEU A 198 0.52 16.16 8.84
C LEU A 198 0.29 16.56 7.37
N GLU A 199 1.02 15.94 6.46
CA GLU A 199 0.59 15.81 5.07
C GLU A 199 -0.57 14.82 4.97
N LEU A 200 -0.53 13.74 5.76
CA LEU A 200 -1.68 12.90 6.05
C LEU A 200 -2.21 13.25 7.44
N VAL A 201 -3.47 13.68 7.51
CA VAL A 201 -4.14 14.00 8.79
C VAL A 201 -5.11 12.87 9.11
N PRO A 202 -4.87 12.06 10.16
CA PRO A 202 -5.68 10.88 10.43
C PRO A 202 -7.04 11.26 11.00
N GLY A 203 -8.10 10.66 10.48
CA GLY A 203 -9.47 10.85 10.96
C GLY A 203 -10.00 9.63 11.70
N ARG A 204 -10.44 9.77 12.97
CA ARG A 204 -11.16 8.69 13.66
C ARG A 204 -12.58 8.57 13.12
N GLY A 205 -12.88 7.49 12.41
CA GLY A 205 -14.18 7.28 11.76
C GLY A 205 -14.47 8.29 10.64
N ARG A 206 -13.42 8.95 10.13
CA ARG A 206 -13.47 10.03 9.14
C ARG A 206 -12.44 9.79 8.07
N GLU A 207 -12.57 10.52 6.98
CA GLU A 207 -11.59 10.45 5.91
C GLU A 207 -10.24 10.99 6.33
N THR A 208 -9.19 10.27 5.97
CA THR A 208 -7.83 10.80 6.11
C THR A 208 -7.65 11.93 5.11
N ILE A 209 -7.29 13.14 5.58
CA ILE A 209 -7.05 14.27 4.69
C ILE A 209 -5.66 14.15 4.09
N HIS A 210 -5.54 14.33 2.78
CA HIS A 210 -4.26 14.63 2.13
C HIS A 210 -4.05 16.14 2.04
N ALA A 211 -3.31 16.69 2.98
CA ALA A 211 -3.01 18.12 3.08
C ALA A 211 -1.78 18.53 2.25
N LYS A 212 -1.49 17.81 1.15
CA LYS A 212 -0.33 18.09 0.31
C LYS A 212 -0.44 19.48 -0.31
N GLY A 213 0.59 20.30 -0.12
CA GLY A 213 0.64 21.67 -0.63
C GLY A 213 -0.17 22.69 0.17
N VAL A 214 -0.78 22.30 1.30
CA VAL A 214 -1.41 23.25 2.23
C VAL A 214 -0.30 23.94 3.05
N PRO A 215 -0.15 25.27 2.96
CA PRO A 215 0.95 25.98 3.62
C PRO A 215 0.76 25.99 5.15
N GLU A 216 1.83 25.74 5.89
CA GLU A 216 1.85 25.89 7.35
C GLU A 216 1.71 27.37 7.73
N ILE A 217 0.73 27.67 8.58
CA ILE A 217 0.50 29.01 9.11
C ILE A 217 1.12 29.10 10.51
N GLU A 218 2.14 29.95 10.69
CA GLU A 218 2.81 30.10 11.99
C GLU A 218 1.96 30.80 13.06
N ARG A 219 1.01 31.64 12.63
CA ARG A 219 0.12 32.35 13.56
C ARG A 219 -0.96 31.42 14.09
N ARG A 220 -1.42 31.69 15.30
CA ARG A 220 -2.61 31.05 15.85
C ARG A 220 -3.81 31.36 14.94
N ILE A 221 -4.53 30.31 14.54
CA ILE A 221 -5.84 30.41 13.90
C ILE A 221 -6.89 30.31 15.01
N THR A 222 -7.82 31.26 15.06
CA THR A 222 -8.95 31.22 16.02
C THR A 222 -10.15 30.53 15.42
N GLU A 223 -11.02 30.01 16.26
CA GLU A 223 -12.24 29.35 15.83
C GLU A 223 -13.16 30.30 15.05
N GLU A 224 -13.26 31.55 15.49
CA GLU A 224 -14.07 32.57 14.83
C GLU A 224 -13.58 32.89 13.43
N GLU A 225 -12.26 32.86 13.18
CA GLU A 225 -11.71 33.05 11.83
C GLU A 225 -12.13 31.91 10.90
N VAL A 226 -12.14 30.68 11.41
CA VAL A 226 -12.52 29.49 10.63
C VAL A 226 -14.03 29.49 10.37
N GLN A 227 -14.83 29.83 11.38
CA GLN A 227 -16.29 29.92 11.28
C GLN A 227 -16.76 31.08 10.38
N ALA A 228 -15.98 32.18 10.28
CA ALA A 228 -16.31 33.32 9.43
C ALA A 228 -16.18 33.06 7.93
N GLN A 229 -15.61 31.93 7.51
CA GLN A 229 -15.53 31.55 6.10
C GLN A 229 -16.92 31.29 5.51
N THR A 230 -17.06 31.52 4.21
CA THR A 230 -18.33 31.31 3.49
C THR A 230 -18.30 30.09 2.56
N GLU A 231 -17.09 29.61 2.29
CA GLU A 231 -16.77 28.47 1.46
C GLU A 231 -17.18 27.16 2.15
N GLU A 232 -17.37 26.10 1.37
CA GLU A 232 -17.56 24.76 1.92
C GLU A 232 -16.33 24.32 2.74
N TRP A 233 -16.52 23.33 3.60
CA TRP A 233 -15.43 22.78 4.41
C TRP A 233 -14.33 22.19 3.51
N GLY A 234 -13.10 22.24 4.03
CA GLY A 234 -11.92 21.69 3.35
C GLY A 234 -11.05 22.78 2.74
N THR A 235 -11.24 24.03 3.14
CA THR A 235 -10.30 25.09 2.76
C THR A 235 -8.94 24.87 3.42
N ASN A 236 -7.91 25.55 2.92
CA ASN A 236 -6.61 25.55 3.57
C ASN A 236 -6.70 26.02 5.03
N LEU A 237 -7.61 26.94 5.38
CA LEU A 237 -7.76 27.42 6.75
C LEU A 237 -8.40 26.35 7.65
N ASP A 238 -9.40 25.61 7.16
CA ASP A 238 -10.01 24.49 7.90
C ASP A 238 -8.96 23.41 8.20
N ILE A 239 -8.20 23.00 7.18
CA ILE A 239 -7.16 21.97 7.30
C ILE A 239 -6.06 22.43 8.26
N GLN A 240 -5.62 23.69 8.16
CA GLN A 240 -4.60 24.25 9.05
C GLN A 240 -5.09 24.34 10.50
N TYR A 241 -6.37 24.64 10.73
CA TYR A 241 -6.95 24.64 12.07
C TYR A 241 -6.95 23.23 12.68
N VAL A 242 -7.32 22.20 11.90
CA VAL A 242 -7.22 20.80 12.34
C VAL A 242 -5.77 20.44 12.67
N LYS A 243 -4.81 20.77 11.79
CA LYS A 243 -3.38 20.53 12.05
C LYS A 243 -2.91 21.21 13.33
N GLN A 244 -3.34 22.45 13.58
CA GLN A 244 -3.05 23.18 14.81
C GLN A 244 -3.56 22.45 16.05
N ILE A 245 -4.80 21.96 16.04
CA ILE A 245 -5.38 21.17 17.14
C ILE A 245 -4.48 19.95 17.43
N TYR A 246 -4.08 19.20 16.40
CA TYR A 246 -3.24 18.01 16.59
C TYR A 246 -1.89 18.38 17.22
N ARG A 247 -1.26 19.47 16.75
CA ARG A 247 0.00 19.98 17.31
C ARG A 247 -0.15 20.38 18.77
N ASP A 248 -1.21 21.10 19.14
CA ASP A 248 -1.51 21.46 20.53
C ASP A 248 -1.69 20.24 21.44
N HIS A 249 -2.22 19.16 20.85
CA HIS A 249 -2.38 17.87 21.52
C HIS A 249 -1.14 16.96 21.43
N GLY A 250 0.02 17.49 21.06
CA GLY A 250 1.32 16.80 21.19
C GLY A 250 1.74 16.01 19.96
N TRP A 251 1.15 16.28 18.79
CA TRP A 251 1.55 15.61 17.55
C TRP A 251 3.02 15.87 17.16
N PRO A 252 3.78 14.86 16.68
CA PRO A 252 3.38 13.45 16.56
C PRO A 252 3.72 12.60 17.80
N ASN A 253 4.68 13.01 18.63
CA ASN A 253 5.34 12.11 19.58
C ASN A 253 4.60 11.89 20.92
N SER A 254 3.65 12.75 21.26
CA SER A 254 2.89 12.68 22.53
C SER A 254 1.42 13.01 22.29
N PHE A 255 0.91 12.49 21.17
CA PHE A 255 -0.42 12.80 20.68
C PHE A 255 -1.50 12.28 21.64
N ARG A 256 -2.25 13.21 22.25
CA ARG A 256 -3.40 12.94 23.09
C ARG A 256 -4.64 12.78 22.22
N ARG A 257 -4.71 11.68 21.47
CA ARG A 257 -5.69 11.47 20.39
C ARG A 257 -7.14 11.67 20.83
N GLU A 258 -7.53 11.16 22.00
CA GLU A 258 -8.92 11.26 22.49
C GLU A 258 -9.30 12.71 22.81
N GLU A 259 -8.36 13.51 23.34
CA GLU A 259 -8.60 14.94 23.59
C GLU A 259 -8.70 15.71 22.26
N ALA A 260 -7.81 15.43 21.31
CA ALA A 260 -7.80 16.11 20.01
C ALA A 260 -9.07 15.81 19.21
N PHE A 261 -9.47 14.53 19.13
CA PHE A 261 -10.71 14.14 18.45
C PHE A 261 -11.93 14.76 19.12
N LYS A 262 -11.95 14.82 20.47
CA LYS A 262 -13.04 15.49 21.17
C LYS A 262 -13.16 16.97 20.80
N VAL A 263 -12.05 17.71 20.72
CA VAL A 263 -12.06 19.13 20.32
C VAL A 263 -12.61 19.29 18.90
N ILE A 264 -12.26 18.38 18.00
CA ILE A 264 -12.76 18.40 16.61
C ILE A 264 -14.22 18.04 16.53
N ASP A 265 -14.66 17.01 17.25
CA ASP A 265 -16.06 16.59 17.32
C ASP A 265 -16.92 17.74 17.85
N ASP A 266 -16.49 18.40 18.93
CA ASP A 266 -17.17 19.56 19.52
C ASP A 266 -17.22 20.73 18.51
N TRP A 267 -16.09 21.07 17.87
CA TRP A 267 -16.01 22.12 16.85
C TRP A 267 -16.91 21.86 15.63
N GLN A 268 -16.97 20.62 15.15
CA GLN A 268 -17.82 20.26 14.01
C GLN A 268 -19.30 20.33 14.35
N HIS A 269 -19.69 19.91 15.54
CA HIS A 269 -21.08 19.98 15.98
C HIS A 269 -21.62 21.42 16.03
N GLU A 270 -20.75 22.39 16.34
CA GLU A 270 -21.11 23.81 16.29
C GLU A 270 -21.34 24.31 14.86
N ILE A 271 -20.66 23.73 13.86
CA ILE A 271 -20.78 24.10 12.43
C ILE A 271 -21.96 23.39 11.76
N GLU A 272 -22.43 22.24 12.25
CA GLU A 272 -23.57 21.48 11.68
C GLU A 272 -24.88 22.28 11.58
N GLY A 273 -25.01 23.43 12.27
CA GLY A 273 -26.14 24.35 12.19
C GLY A 273 -26.01 25.50 11.17
N GLU A 274 -24.84 25.69 10.54
CA GLU A 274 -24.49 26.80 9.65
C GLU A 274 -24.50 26.34 8.16
N PRO A 275 -24.66 27.24 7.16
CA PRO A 275 -24.76 26.86 5.75
C PRO A 275 -23.46 26.30 5.12
N ARG A 276 -22.36 26.15 5.87
CA ARG A 276 -21.09 25.53 5.41
C ARG A 276 -21.27 24.01 5.28
N ARG A 277 -22.05 23.57 4.30
CA ARG A 277 -22.36 22.16 4.08
C ARG A 277 -21.26 21.46 3.28
N CYS A 278 -20.26 20.92 3.98
CA CYS A 278 -19.64 19.64 3.64
C CYS A 278 -19.00 19.14 4.94
N MET A 279 -19.38 17.97 5.42
CA MET A 279 -18.87 17.48 6.69
C MET A 279 -17.61 16.65 6.43
N TRP A 280 -16.72 16.59 7.42
CA TRP A 280 -15.58 15.66 7.39
C TRP A 280 -16.02 14.19 7.59
N TRP A 281 -17.15 13.80 7.00
CA TRP A 281 -17.75 12.47 7.01
C TRP A 281 -17.80 11.98 5.57
N SER A 282 -17.41 10.73 5.34
CA SER A 282 -17.79 10.02 4.11
C SER A 282 -19.32 9.86 4.08
N GLU A 283 -19.96 10.12 2.95
CA GLU A 283 -21.30 9.58 2.67
C GLU A 283 -21.29 8.04 2.64
#